data_AF-A0A2N3GIE2-F1
#
_entry.id   AF-A0A2N3GIE2-F1
#
_cell.length_a   1.000
_cell.length_b   1.000
_cell.length_c   1.000
_cell.angle_alpha   90.00
_cell.angle_beta   90.00
_cell.angle_gamma   90.00
#
_symmetry.space_group_name_H-M   'P 1'
#
loop_
_entity.id
_entity.type
_entity.pdbx_description
1 polymer ?
#
loop_
_entity_poly.entity_id
_entity_poly.type
_entity_poly.pdbx_seq_one_letter_code
_entity_poly.pdbx_strand_id
1 'polypeptide(L)'
;MVGTAVRAGLEAAAPAAPGGWPWTTFWINIVGSAALAALVEWLATEEDAGWRRSVRLGLGTGVLGGFTTYSTFSVETLSLLSGGSWALGLSYALASPLIGIAAAVAAMAVLRRVRPAHREAT
;
A
#
# COMPACT_ATOMS: atom_id res chain seq x y z
N MET A 1 -3.89 15.02 -0.60
CA MET A 1 -4.81 15.09 -1.75
C MET A 1 -4.30 14.35 -2.97
N VAL A 2 -3.03 14.48 -3.37
CA VAL A 2 -2.47 13.79 -4.56
C VAL A 2 -2.74 12.28 -4.58
N GLY A 3 -2.34 11.54 -3.55
CA GLY A 3 -2.56 10.09 -3.51
C GLY A 3 -4.03 9.70 -3.62
N THR A 4 -4.91 10.44 -2.93
CA THR A 4 -6.36 10.25 -3.00
C THR A 4 -6.92 10.52 -4.40
N ALA A 5 -6.43 11.55 -5.09
CA ALA A 5 -6.84 11.84 -6.46
C ALA A 5 -6.39 10.75 -7.44
N VAL A 6 -5.16 10.24 -7.28
CA VAL A 6 -4.66 9.12 -8.09
C VAL A 6 -5.49 7.86 -7.84
N ARG A 7 -5.74 7.51 -6.58
CA ARG A 7 -6.61 6.39 -6.23
C ARG A 7 -8.00 6.54 -6.86
N ALA A 8 -8.65 7.70 -6.67
CA ALA A 8 -9.97 7.96 -7.21
C ALA A 8 -9.99 7.86 -8.75
N GLY A 9 -8.94 8.35 -9.43
CA GLY A 9 -8.80 8.22 -10.87
C GLY A 9 -8.67 6.76 -11.33
N LEU A 10 -7.89 5.94 -10.61
CA LEU A 10 -7.75 4.51 -10.91
C LEU A 10 -9.06 3.73 -10.66
N GLU A 11 -9.73 3.99 -9.53
CA GLU A 11 -11.03 3.40 -9.19
C GLU A 11 -12.10 3.77 -10.24
N ALA A 12 -12.07 5.00 -10.77
CA ALA A 12 -12.97 5.44 -11.83
C ALA A 12 -12.65 4.85 -13.21
N ALA A 13 -11.35 4.69 -13.54
CA ALA A 13 -10.92 4.14 -14.82
C ALA A 13 -11.11 2.62 -14.92
N ALA A 14 -11.02 1.92 -13.79
CA ALA A 14 -11.20 0.48 -13.68
C ALA A 14 -12.10 0.14 -12.47
N PRO A 15 -13.41 0.39 -12.55
CA PRO A 15 -14.31 0.10 -11.44
C PRO A 15 -14.42 -1.41 -11.21
N ALA A 16 -14.57 -1.81 -9.95
CA ALA A 16 -14.87 -3.20 -9.63
C ALA A 16 -16.24 -3.58 -10.21
N ALA A 17 -16.32 -4.76 -10.83
CA ALA A 17 -17.60 -5.29 -11.29
C ALA A 17 -18.53 -5.53 -10.09
N PRO A 18 -19.83 -5.21 -10.17
CA PRO A 18 -20.78 -5.52 -9.11
C PRO A 18 -20.74 -7.01 -8.73
N GLY A 19 -20.52 -7.31 -7.45
CA GLY A 19 -20.36 -8.68 -6.95
C GLY A 19 -19.06 -9.39 -7.37
N GLY A 20 -18.17 -8.71 -8.09
CA GLY A 20 -16.87 -9.22 -8.53
C GLY A 20 -15.74 -8.89 -7.59
N TRP A 21 -14.56 -9.45 -7.88
CA TRP A 21 -13.35 -9.19 -7.09
C TRP A 21 -12.88 -7.74 -7.23
N PRO A 22 -12.54 -7.03 -6.14
CA PRO A 22 -12.16 -5.62 -6.17
C PRO A 22 -10.68 -5.42 -6.58
N TRP A 23 -10.35 -5.77 -7.82
CA TRP A 23 -8.96 -5.80 -8.32
C TRP A 23 -8.23 -4.45 -8.21
N THR A 24 -8.94 -3.35 -8.44
CA THR A 24 -8.33 -2.02 -8.43
C THR A 24 -7.90 -1.63 -7.03
N THR A 25 -8.80 -1.72 -6.05
CA THR A 25 -8.49 -1.45 -4.64
C THR A 25 -7.41 -2.40 -4.10
N PHE A 26 -7.48 -3.68 -4.48
CA PHE A 26 -6.47 -4.69 -4.14
C PHE A 26 -5.06 -4.27 -4.57
N TRP A 27 -4.87 -3.92 -5.86
CA TRP A 27 -3.55 -3.54 -6.37
C TRP A 27 -3.07 -2.19 -5.84
N ILE A 28 -3.98 -1.24 -5.65
CA ILE A 28 -3.67 0.05 -5.01
C ILE A 28 -3.07 -0.18 -3.61
N ASN A 29 -3.70 -1.03 -2.81
CA ASN A 29 -3.20 -1.34 -1.47
C ASN A 29 -1.85 -2.07 -1.52
N ILE A 30 -1.67 -3.07 -2.39
CA ILE A 30 -0.41 -3.82 -2.49
C ILE A 30 0.75 -2.92 -2.93
N VAL A 31 0.57 -2.15 -4.00
CA VAL A 31 1.61 -1.26 -4.53
C VAL A 31 1.92 -0.17 -3.51
N GLY A 32 0.90 0.39 -2.86
CA GLY A 32 1.07 1.41 -1.83
C GLY A 32 1.80 0.88 -0.59
N SER A 33 1.47 -0.32 -0.11
CA SER A 33 2.18 -0.96 1.01
C SER A 33 3.65 -1.23 0.68
N ALA A 34 3.94 -1.73 -0.53
CA ALA A 34 5.32 -1.95 -0.98
C ALA A 34 6.12 -0.64 -1.06
N ALA A 35 5.54 0.40 -1.67
CA ALA A 35 6.17 1.71 -1.81
C ALA A 35 6.40 2.39 -0.45
N LEU A 36 5.43 2.29 0.47
CA LEU A 36 5.55 2.88 1.81
C LEU A 36 6.62 2.17 2.63
N ALA A 37 6.66 0.84 2.60
CA ALA A 37 7.69 0.07 3.30
C ALA A 37 9.09 0.37 2.74
N ALA A 38 9.24 0.45 1.41
CA ALA A 38 10.49 0.86 0.78
C ALA A 38 10.89 2.28 1.19
N LEU A 39 9.96 3.23 1.24
CA LEU A 39 10.23 4.61 1.68
C LEU A 39 10.70 4.66 3.13
N VAL A 40 10.01 3.96 4.04
CA VAL A 40 10.37 3.92 5.46
C VAL A 40 11.74 3.28 5.65
N GLU A 41 11.99 2.14 5.02
CA GLU A 41 13.29 1.48 5.03
C GLU A 41 14.38 2.39 4.44
N TRP A 42 14.06 3.15 3.39
CA TRP A 42 14.98 4.13 2.82
C TRP A 42 15.33 5.24 3.82
N LEU A 43 14.39 5.69 4.64
CA LEU A 43 14.66 6.77 5.59
C LEU A 43 15.32 6.30 6.89
N ALA A 44 15.31 4.99 7.19
CA ALA A 44 15.69 4.42 8.48
C ALA A 44 17.19 4.50 8.86
N THR A 45 18.06 5.06 8.01
CA THR A 45 19.53 5.04 8.23
C THR A 45 20.03 6.08 9.23
N GLU A 46 19.25 7.13 9.50
CA GLU A 46 19.65 8.26 10.36
C GLU A 46 18.47 8.69 11.24
N GLU A 47 18.76 9.59 12.18
CA GLU A 47 17.73 10.19 13.03
C GLU A 47 16.63 10.85 12.17
N ASP A 48 15.40 10.67 12.63
CA ASP A 48 14.21 11.20 11.99
C ASP A 48 14.05 12.72 12.20
N ALA A 49 14.89 13.48 11.51
CA ALA A 49 14.94 14.92 11.63
C ALA A 49 15.02 15.63 10.26
N GLY A 50 14.73 16.92 10.26
CA GLY A 50 14.86 17.80 9.10
C GLY A 50 14.12 17.28 7.86
N TRP A 51 14.84 17.19 6.73
CA TRP A 51 14.26 16.82 5.45
C TRP A 51 13.71 15.38 5.43
N ARG A 52 14.32 14.44 6.17
CA ARG A 52 13.88 13.03 6.24
C ARG A 52 12.49 12.92 6.84
N ARG A 53 12.25 13.63 7.94
CA ARG A 53 10.93 13.71 8.58
C ARG A 53 9.90 14.32 7.64
N SER A 54 10.23 15.40 6.96
CA SER A 54 9.35 16.05 5.99
C SER A 54 8.99 15.11 4.83
N VAL A 55 9.95 14.33 4.32
CA VAL A 55 9.70 13.33 3.27
C VAL A 55 8.82 12.20 3.78
N ARG A 56 9.07 11.64 4.99
CA ARG A 56 8.22 10.58 5.54
C ARG A 56 6.78 11.05 5.74
N LEU A 57 6.58 12.25 6.28
CA LEU A 57 5.23 12.78 6.50
C LEU A 57 4.55 13.14 5.18
N GLY A 58 5.26 13.83 4.27
CA GLY A 58 4.71 14.25 2.99
C GLY A 58 4.40 13.09 2.05
N LEU A 59 5.39 12.24 1.77
CA LEU A 59 5.22 11.11 0.86
C LEU A 59 4.60 9.89 1.54
N GLY A 60 5.03 9.55 2.75
CA GLY A 60 4.54 8.37 3.46
C GLY A 60 3.11 8.57 3.95
N THR A 61 2.90 9.47 4.92
CA THR A 61 1.56 9.72 5.47
C THR A 61 0.64 10.43 4.47
N GLY A 62 1.16 11.43 3.75
CA GLY A 62 0.35 12.26 2.85
C GLY A 62 -0.01 11.57 1.53
N VAL A 63 0.98 11.25 0.69
CA VAL A 63 0.73 10.69 -0.65
C VAL A 63 0.38 9.21 -0.57
N LEU A 64 1.24 8.36 -0.01
CA LEU A 64 1.02 6.92 0.02
C LEU A 64 -0.14 6.56 0.96
N GLY A 65 -0.25 7.21 2.11
CA GLY A 65 -1.41 7.07 2.99
C GLY A 65 -2.73 7.46 2.33
N GLY A 66 -2.74 8.52 1.51
CA GLY A 66 -3.91 8.92 0.73
C GLY A 66 -4.19 8.03 -0.50
N PHE A 67 -3.16 7.39 -1.04
CA PHE A 67 -3.25 6.45 -2.17
C PHE A 67 -3.83 5.11 -1.75
N THR A 68 -3.42 4.56 -0.60
CA THR A 68 -4.02 3.33 -0.04
C THR A 68 -5.36 3.61 0.63
N THR A 69 -6.19 2.58 0.80
CA THR A 69 -7.49 2.72 1.48
C THR A 69 -7.91 1.44 2.21
N TYR A 70 -8.06 1.54 3.53
CA TYR A 70 -8.64 0.46 4.34
C TYR A 70 -10.16 0.54 4.40
N SER A 71 -10.74 1.74 4.33
CA SER A 71 -12.19 1.93 4.39
C SER A 71 -12.89 1.36 3.14
N THR A 72 -12.35 1.62 1.95
CA THR A 72 -12.89 1.04 0.71
C THR A 72 -12.81 -0.49 0.74
N PHE A 73 -11.64 -1.04 1.09
CA PHE A 73 -11.43 -2.47 1.28
C PHE A 73 -12.48 -3.10 2.22
N SER A 74 -12.77 -2.45 3.35
CA SER A 74 -13.73 -2.94 4.35
C SER A 74 -15.15 -2.95 3.79
N VAL A 75 -15.57 -1.89 3.10
CA VAL A 75 -16.90 -1.77 2.49
C VAL A 75 -17.07 -2.80 1.37
N GLU A 76 -16.08 -2.96 0.50
CA GLU A 76 -16.10 -3.95 -0.59
C GLU A 76 -16.16 -5.39 -0.04
N THR A 77 -15.38 -5.68 1.00
CA THR A 77 -15.42 -6.97 1.70
C THR A 77 -16.82 -7.26 2.25
N LEU A 78 -17.40 -6.30 2.98
CA LEU A 78 -18.73 -6.46 3.55
C LEU A 78 -19.80 -6.58 2.45
N SER A 79 -19.67 -5.85 1.36
CA SER A 79 -20.57 -5.93 0.20
C SER A 79 -20.58 -7.33 -0.41
N LEU A 80 -19.40 -7.95 -0.60
CA LEU A 80 -19.30 -9.31 -1.12
C LEU A 80 -19.89 -10.35 -0.17
N LEU A 81 -19.59 -10.24 1.13
CA LEU A 81 -20.11 -11.16 2.14
C LEU A 81 -21.64 -11.04 2.26
N SER A 82 -22.17 -9.81 2.32
CA SER A 82 -23.61 -9.56 2.45
C SER A 82 -24.38 -9.85 1.16
N GLY A 83 -23.73 -9.74 0.00
CA GLY A 83 -24.29 -10.09 -1.31
C GLY A 83 -24.29 -11.58 -1.63
N GLY A 84 -23.99 -12.44 -0.65
CA GLY A 84 -23.99 -13.91 -0.82
C GLY A 84 -22.73 -14.48 -1.47
N SER A 85 -21.77 -13.64 -1.87
CA SER A 85 -20.50 -14.05 -2.48
C SER A 85 -19.42 -14.31 -1.43
N TRP A 86 -19.72 -15.18 -0.46
CA TRP A 86 -18.88 -15.44 0.71
C TRP A 86 -17.46 -15.88 0.37
N ALA A 87 -17.30 -16.74 -0.63
CA ALA A 87 -15.98 -17.19 -1.08
C ALA A 87 -15.12 -16.02 -1.54
N LEU A 88 -15.66 -15.11 -2.35
CA LEU A 88 -14.95 -13.91 -2.83
C LEU A 88 -14.67 -12.94 -1.68
N GLY A 89 -15.66 -12.67 -0.82
CA GLY A 89 -15.49 -11.78 0.32
C GLY A 89 -14.40 -12.25 1.29
N LEU A 90 -14.42 -13.53 1.67
CA LEU A 90 -13.40 -14.11 2.56
C LEU A 90 -12.01 -14.14 1.93
N SER A 91 -11.92 -14.55 0.67
CA SER A 91 -10.62 -14.56 0.01
C SER A 91 -10.08 -13.14 -0.18
N TYR A 92 -10.91 -12.13 -0.46
CA TYR A 92 -10.45 -10.73 -0.53
C TYR A 92 -10.00 -10.20 0.84
N ALA A 93 -10.78 -10.49 1.88
CA ALA A 93 -10.47 -10.10 3.26
C ALA A 93 -9.12 -10.63 3.76
N LEU A 94 -8.75 -11.85 3.34
CA LEU A 94 -7.50 -12.49 3.72
C LEU A 94 -6.35 -12.12 2.77
N ALA A 95 -6.56 -12.21 1.45
CA ALA A 95 -5.51 -12.03 0.48
C ALA A 95 -4.96 -10.59 0.47
N SER A 96 -5.83 -9.59 0.57
CA SER A 96 -5.42 -8.17 0.49
C SER A 96 -4.37 -7.79 1.54
N PRO A 97 -4.62 -7.94 2.87
CA PRO A 97 -3.62 -7.61 3.88
C PRO A 97 -2.40 -8.55 3.84
N LEU A 98 -2.59 -9.86 3.62
CA LEU A 98 -1.48 -10.82 3.62
C LEU A 98 -0.50 -10.55 2.48
N ILE A 99 -1.02 -10.32 1.26
CA ILE A 99 -0.18 -10.01 0.09
C ILE A 99 0.41 -8.61 0.22
N GLY A 100 -0.34 -7.63 0.77
CA GLY A 100 0.20 -6.30 1.07
C GLY A 100 1.40 -6.35 2.03
N ILE A 101 1.32 -7.14 3.11
CA ILE A 101 2.42 -7.37 4.04
C ILE A 101 3.59 -8.08 3.34
N ALA A 102 3.31 -9.13 2.56
CA ALA A 102 4.35 -9.84 1.83
C ALA A 102 5.08 -8.93 0.83
N ALA A 103 4.35 -8.08 0.11
CA ALA A 103 4.91 -7.10 -0.81
C ALA A 103 5.75 -6.03 -0.09
N ALA A 104 5.30 -5.55 1.07
CA ALA A 104 6.07 -4.65 1.93
C ALA A 104 7.40 -5.27 2.37
N VAL A 105 7.37 -6.52 2.87
CA VAL A 105 8.58 -7.26 3.27
C VAL A 105 9.52 -7.46 2.08
N ALA A 106 9.00 -7.88 0.93
CA ALA A 106 9.78 -8.06 -0.28
C ALA A 106 10.45 -6.75 -0.71
N ALA A 107 9.72 -5.63 -0.69
CA ALA A 107 10.25 -4.31 -1.05
C ALA A 107 11.40 -3.87 -0.14
N MET A 108 11.26 -4.04 1.19
CA MET A 108 12.35 -3.74 2.14
C MET A 108 13.56 -4.66 1.89
N ALA A 109 13.33 -5.95 1.67
CA ALA A 109 14.41 -6.91 1.42
C ALA A 109 15.16 -6.64 0.11
N VAL A 110 14.46 -6.18 -0.93
CA VAL A 110 15.10 -5.73 -2.19
C VAL A 110 15.91 -4.47 -1.93
N LEU A 111 15.34 -3.48 -1.25
CA LEU A 111 16.03 -2.21 -0.99
C LEU A 111 17.31 -2.40 -0.17
N ARG A 112 17.29 -3.27 0.85
CA ARG A 112 18.48 -3.62 1.64
C ARG A 112 19.60 -4.24 0.82
N ARG A 113 19.27 -5.02 -0.22
CA ARG A 113 20.26 -5.63 -1.12
C ARG A 113 20.84 -4.64 -2.10
N VAL A 114 20.03 -3.69 -2.58
CA VAL A 114 20.45 -2.69 -3.56
C VAL A 114 21.23 -1.55 -2.91
N ARG A 115 21.00 -1.27 -1.62
CA ARG A 115 21.81 -0.34 -0.86
C ARG A 115 23.23 -0.90 -0.72
N PRO A 116 24.24 -0.32 -1.39
CA PRO A 116 25.60 -0.70 -1.11
C PRO A 116 25.83 -0.43 0.38
N ALA A 117 26.49 -1.36 1.07
CA ALA A 117 27.02 -1.12 2.40
C ALA A 117 27.93 0.11 2.30
N HIS A 118 27.41 1.29 2.60
CA HIS A 118 28.19 2.51 2.57
C HIS A 118 29.06 2.52 3.84
N ARG A 119 30.23 1.89 3.68
CA ARG A 119 31.52 2.21 4.31
C ARG A 119 31.51 2.43 5.82
N GLU A 120 31.79 1.35 6.55
CA GLU A 120 32.76 1.41 7.65
C GLU A 120 34.15 1.75 7.05
N ALA A 121 34.39 3.02 6.70
CA ALA A 121 35.71 3.54 6.42
C ALA A 121 35.64 5.07 6.32
N THR A 122 35.68 5.74 7.47
CA THR A 122 36.57 6.88 7.80
C THR A 122 36.40 7.25 9.26
#